data_AF-A0A392S1R6-F1
#
_entry.id   AF-A0A392S1R6-F1
#
_cell.length_a   1.000
_cell.length_b   1.000
_cell.length_c   1.000
_cell.angle_alpha   90.00
_cell.angle_beta   90.00
_cell.angle_gamma   90.00
#
_symmetry.space_group_name_H-M   'P 1'
#
loop_
_entity.id
_entity.type
_entity.pdbx_description
1 polymer ?
#
loop_
_entity_poly.entity_id
_entity_poly.type
_entity_poly.pdbx_seq_one_letter_code
_entity_poly.pdbx_strand_id
1 'polypeptide(L)' 'TCDALGAEMWGMYLGMQLAWSQGHLQVECDSKMLVDMITGKVKINGKLATLVRRIQKLLKLNW' A
#
# COMPACT_ATOMS: atom_id res chain seq x y z
N THR A 1 -8.27 15.81 4.98
CA THR A 1 -9.52 15.03 4.87
C THR A 1 -9.17 13.59 5.18
N CYS A 2 -9.78 13.04 6.22
CA CYS A 2 -9.62 11.65 6.61
C CYS A 2 -10.71 10.86 5.88
N ASP A 3 -10.33 10.11 4.84
CA ASP A 3 -11.23 9.23 4.11
C ASP A 3 -10.82 7.77 4.33
N ALA A 4 -11.76 6.84 4.16
CA ALA A 4 -11.56 5.42 4.42
C ALA A 4 -10.39 4.85 3.61
N LEU A 5 -10.28 5.23 2.33
CA LEU A 5 -9.20 4.81 1.44
C LEU A 5 -7.82 5.27 1.96
N GLY A 6 -7.71 6.51 2.43
CA GLY A 6 -6.49 7.02 3.02
C GLY A 6 -6.07 6.23 4.25
N ALA A 7 -7.02 5.85 5.11
CA ALA A 7 -6.75 5.01 6.28
C ALA A 7 -6.28 3.60 5.87
N GLU A 8 -6.93 2.97 4.88
CA GLU A 8 -6.52 1.68 4.32
C GLU A 8 -5.09 1.72 3.76
N MET A 9 -4.76 2.76 3.00
CA MET A 9 -3.43 2.94 2.41
C MET A 9 -2.34 3.10 3.47
N TRP A 10 -2.59 3.89 4.51
CA TRP A 10 -1.66 4.04 5.62
C TRP A 10 -1.51 2.75 6.43
N GLY A 11 -2.61 2.04 6.68
CA GLY A 11 -2.61 0.74 7.35
C GLY A 11 -1.76 -0.28 6.59
N MET A 12 -1.94 -0.38 5.27
CA MET A 12 -1.12 -1.25 4.42
C MET A 12 0.36 -0.83 4.43
N TYR A 13 0.66 0.45 4.24
CA TYR A 13 2.05 0.92 4.21
C TYR A 13 2.78 0.63 5.53
N LEU A 14 2.17 0.96 6.67
CA LEU A 14 2.77 0.73 7.99
C LEU A 14 2.86 -0.76 8.33
N GLY A 15 1.81 -1.54 8.02
CA GLY A 15 1.80 -2.99 8.21
C GLY A 15 2.92 -3.68 7.43
N MET A 16 3.12 -3.29 6.17
CA MET A 16 4.23 -3.80 5.36
C MET A 16 5.61 -3.39 5.91
N GLN A 17 5.77 -2.17 6.40
CA GLN A 17 7.04 -1.75 7.04
C GLN A 17 7.35 -2.57 8.30
N LEU A 18 6.33 -2.86 9.11
CA LEU A 18 6.48 -3.68 10.31
C LEU A 18 6.84 -5.13 9.93
N ALA A 19 6.12 -5.71 8.98
CA ALA A 19 6.39 -7.05 8.47
C ALA A 19 7.81 -7.17 7.89
N TRP A 20 8.29 -6.12 7.20
CA TRP A 20 9.67 -6.07 6.69
C TRP A 20 10.69 -6.17 7.82
N SER A 21 10.46 -5.48 8.94
CA SER A 21 11.34 -5.57 10.10
C SER A 21 11.33 -6.94 10.79
N GLN A 22 10.32 -7.77 10.52
CA GLN A 22 10.10 -9.08 11.15
C GLN A 22 10.40 -10.27 10.22
N GLY A 23 10.79 -10.03 8.96
CA GLY A 23 11.27 -11.06 8.03
C GLY A 23 10.21 -11.98 7.42
N HIS A 24 8.92 -11.66 7.56
CA HIS A 24 7.83 -12.40 6.93
C HIS A 24 6.72 -11.45 6.52
N LEU A 25 6.19 -11.60 5.29
CA LEU A 25 5.08 -10.79 4.80
C LEU A 25 3.97 -11.64 4.22
N GLN A 26 2.80 -11.58 4.87
CA GLN A 26 1.52 -11.85 4.24
C GLN A 26 0.61 -10.67 4.60
N VAL A 27 0.21 -9.89 3.60
CA VAL A 27 -0.73 -8.79 3.76
C VAL A 27 -1.94 -9.07 2.87
N GLU A 28 -3.10 -9.10 3.49
CA GLU A 28 -4.39 -9.26 2.83
C GLU A 28 -5.13 -7.93 2.86
N CYS A 29 -5.81 -7.61 1.76
CA CYS A 29 -6.56 -6.37 1.59
C CYS A 29 -7.87 -6.68 0.88
N ASP A 30 -8.97 -6.29 1.51
CA ASP A 30 -10.34 -6.42 1.00
C ASP A 30 -10.74 -5.27 0.06
N SER A 31 -10.02 -4.14 0.12
CA SER A 31 -10.22 -2.99 -0.77
C SER A 31 -9.70 -3.23 -2.19
N LYS A 32 -10.62 -3.61 -3.11
CA LYS A 32 -10.32 -3.76 -4.54
C LYS A 32 -9.69 -2.50 -5.14
N MET A 33 -10.17 -1.32 -4.72
CA MET A 33 -9.65 -0.04 -5.20
C MET A 33 -8.17 0.09 -4.85
N LEU A 34 -7.78 -0.19 -3.61
CA LEU A 34 -6.39 -0.15 -3.18
C LEU A 34 -5.52 -1.16 -3.96
N VAL A 35 -6.03 -2.38 -4.19
CA VAL A 35 -5.33 -3.39 -4.99
C VAL A 35 -5.12 -2.93 -6.43
N ASP A 36 -6.14 -2.39 -7.07
CA ASP A 36 -6.03 -1.90 -8.46
C ASP A 36 -5.10 -0.68 -8.56
N MET A 37 -5.02 0.13 -7.51
CA MET A 37 -4.07 1.24 -7.38
C MET A 37 -2.62 0.77 -7.28
N ILE A 38 -2.30 -0.15 -6.36
CA ILE A 38 -0.92 -0.64 -6.17
C ILE A 38 -0.45 -1.54 -7.31
N THR A 39 -1.35 -2.23 -7.99
CA THR A 39 -1.05 -3.01 -9.20
C THR A 39 -0.96 -2.15 -10.46
N GLY A 40 -1.24 -0.84 -10.37
CA GLY A 40 -1.10 0.11 -11.46
C GLY A 40 -2.22 0.07 -12.51
N LYS A 41 -3.34 -0.62 -12.22
CA LYS A 41 -4.52 -0.65 -13.10
C LYS A 41 -5.28 0.67 -13.10
N VAL A 42 -5.14 1.47 -12.03
CA VAL A 42 -5.74 2.80 -11.90
C VAL A 42 -4.65 3.86 -11.83
N LYS A 43 -4.76 4.92 -12.64
CA LYS A 43 -3.90 6.10 -12.55
C LYS A 43 -4.38 6.99 -11.40
N ILE A 44 -3.45 7.39 -10.53
CA ILE A 44 -3.74 8.20 -9.34
C ILE A 44 -2.86 9.43 -9.37
N ASN A 45 -3.45 10.56 -9.01
CA ASN A 45 -2.76 11.85 -8.88
C ASN A 45 -2.78 12.35 -7.43
N GLY A 46 -1.92 13.32 -7.14
CA GLY A 46 -1.89 13.98 -5.82
C GLY A 46 -1.26 13.12 -4.71
N LYS A 47 -1.64 13.39 -3.46
CA LYS A 47 -0.99 12.83 -2.26
C LYS A 47 -1.07 11.31 -2.17
N LEU A 48 -2.16 10.69 -2.67
CA LEU A 48 -2.33 9.25 -2.68
C LEU A 48 -1.32 8.55 -3.60
N ALA A 49 -0.92 9.20 -4.70
CA ALA A 49 0.06 8.66 -5.63
C ALA A 49 1.43 8.44 -4.98
N THR A 50 1.82 9.29 -4.02
CA THR A 50 3.07 9.12 -3.27
C THR A 50 3.04 7.88 -2.38
N LEU A 51 1.92 7.63 -1.69
CA LEU A 51 1.73 6.45 -0.85
C LEU A 51 1.73 5.17 -1.69
N VAL A 52 1.02 5.15 -2.83
CA VAL A 52 1.05 4.01 -3.76
C VAL A 52 2.46 3.68 -4.20
N ARG A 53 3.26 4.69 -4.59
CA ARG A 53 4.65 4.46 -4.99
C ARG A 53 5.51 3.87 -3.87
N ARG A 54 5.27 4.26 -2.62
CA ARG A 54 5.97 3.71 -1.45
C ARG A 54 5.59 2.25 -1.21
N ILE A 55 4.30 1.92 -1.27
CA ILE A 55 3.80 0.55 -1.15
C ILE A 55 4.37 -0.33 -2.28
N GLN A 56 4.32 0.14 -3.53
CA GLN A 56 4.93 -0.54 -4.68
C GLN A 56 6.44 -0.75 -4.51
N LYS A 57 7.15 0.17 -3.86
CA LYS A 57 8.57 0.00 -3.55
C LYS A 57 8.81 -1.11 -2.54
N LEU A 58 7.96 -1.21 -1.50
CA LEU A 58 8.01 -2.30 -0.53
C LEU A 58 7.73 -3.66 -1.19
N LEU A 59 6.73 -3.74 -2.09
CA LEU A 59 6.43 -4.96 -2.85
C LEU A 59 7.60 -5.43 -3.73
N LYS A 60 8.52 -4.53 -4.10
CA LYS A 60 9.72 -4.83 -4.90
C LYS A 60 10.96 -5.18 -4.07
N LEU A 61 10.87 -5.18 -2.73
CA LEU A 61 11.96 -5.63 -1.88
C LEU A 61 12.14 -7.14 -1.99
N ASN A 62 13.34 -7.62 -1.70
CA ASN A 62 13.61 -9.05 -1.54
C ASN A 62 13.26 -9.45 -0.11
N TRP A 63 12.04 -9.97 0.08
CA TRP A 63 11.52 -10.49 1.35
C TRP A 63 12.18 -11.81 1.73
#